data_AF-A0A848LEW1-F1
#
_entry.id   AF-A0A848LEW1-F1
#
_cell.length_a   1.000
_cell.length_b   1.000
_cell.length_c   1.000
_cell.angle_alpha   90.00
_cell.angle_beta   90.00
_cell.angle_gamma   90.00
#
_symmetry.space_group_name_H-M   'P 1'
#
loop_
_entity.id
_entity.type
_entity.pdbx_description
1 polymer ?
#
loop_
_entity_poly.entity_id
_entity_poly.type
_entity_poly.pdbx_seq_one_letter_code
_entity_poly.pdbx_strand_id
1 'polypeptide(L)'
;MYDCYGAGQRATRAFATAPARLRNQAFLVLRGLHEQLWLLTEAAKLCPPSCGELRAELAAQVEVLDTLARGDVASLLEIDPSHYDQRTRALLCRVGEALGGRARWVRSSPEWERESPANDEMK
;
A
#
# COMPACT_ATOMS: atom_id res chain seq x y z
N MET A 1 2.83 2.04 -14.33
CA MET A 1 1.41 1.77 -14.01
C MET A 1 1.38 0.57 -13.09
N TYR A 2 0.78 0.70 -11.91
CA TYR A 2 0.58 -0.43 -11.00
C TYR A 2 -0.76 -1.05 -11.39
N ASP A 3 -0.73 -2.14 -12.13
CA ASP A 3 -1.88 -3.01 -12.36
C ASP A 3 -1.46 -4.45 -12.02
N CYS A 4 -2.43 -5.36 -11.97
CA CYS A 4 -2.17 -6.78 -11.77
C CYS A 4 -1.22 -7.36 -12.85
N TYR A 5 -1.15 -6.72 -14.03
CA TYR A 5 -0.31 -7.14 -15.15
C TYR A 5 1.17 -6.77 -14.96
N GLY A 6 1.44 -5.61 -14.34
CA GLY A 6 2.76 -5.10 -14.01
C GLY A 6 3.50 -5.98 -12.99
N ALA A 7 2.77 -6.61 -12.07
CA ALA A 7 3.31 -7.62 -11.16
C ALA A 7 3.84 -8.85 -11.93
N GLY A 8 3.16 -9.27 -13.00
CA GLY A 8 3.55 -10.42 -13.83
C GLY A 8 4.85 -10.19 -14.59
N GLN A 9 5.03 -9.00 -15.19
CA GLN A 9 6.27 -8.66 -15.89
C GLN A 9 7.47 -8.59 -14.93
N ARG A 10 7.27 -8.02 -13.73
CA ARG A 10 8.31 -7.96 -12.69
C ARG A 10 8.66 -9.34 -12.18
N ALA A 11 7.68 -10.16 -11.82
CA ALA A 11 7.92 -11.51 -11.31
C ALA A 11 8.68 -12.40 -12.31
N THR A 12 8.38 -12.29 -13.61
CA THR A 12 9.07 -13.05 -14.66
C THR A 12 10.56 -12.71 -14.76
N ARG A 13 10.93 -11.44 -14.55
CA ARG A 13 12.33 -10.98 -14.67
C ARG A 13 13.09 -11.06 -13.35
N ALA A 14 12.49 -10.59 -12.27
CA ALA A 14 13.15 -10.43 -10.97
C ALA A 14 13.31 -11.76 -10.22
N PHE A 15 12.45 -12.75 -10.48
CA PHE A 15 12.46 -14.02 -9.73
C PHE A 15 12.95 -15.20 -10.55
N ALA A 16 13.52 -14.97 -11.73
CA ALA A 16 13.87 -16.01 -12.70
C ALA A 16 14.76 -17.13 -12.12
N THR A 17 15.66 -16.77 -11.19
CA THR A 17 16.62 -17.69 -10.56
C THR A 17 16.09 -18.39 -9.30
N ALA A 18 14.90 -18.03 -8.81
CA ALA A 18 14.33 -18.62 -7.61
C ALA A 18 13.56 -19.93 -7.92
N PRO A 19 13.49 -20.87 -6.96
CA PRO A 19 12.67 -22.07 -7.08
C PRO A 19 11.22 -21.74 -7.43
N ALA A 20 10.59 -22.53 -8.32
CA ALA A 20 9.24 -22.28 -8.82
C ALA A 20 8.19 -22.08 -7.72
N ARG A 21 8.28 -22.83 -6.62
CA ARG A 21 7.40 -22.68 -5.46
C ARG A 21 7.53 -21.30 -4.82
N LEU A 22 8.76 -20.85 -4.55
CA LEU A 22 9.03 -19.56 -3.92
C LEU A 22 8.63 -18.41 -4.84
N ARG A 23 8.88 -18.54 -6.15
CA ARG A 23 8.41 -17.60 -7.17
C ARG A 23 6.90 -17.42 -7.14
N ASN A 24 6.15 -18.53 -7.10
CA ASN A 24 4.68 -18.48 -7.10
C ASN A 24 4.14 -17.83 -5.83
N GLN A 25 4.74 -18.12 -4.67
CA GLN A 25 4.35 -17.49 -3.41
C GLN A 25 4.67 -15.98 -3.40
N ALA A 26 5.88 -15.59 -3.79
CA ALA A 26 6.28 -14.19 -3.87
C ALA A 26 5.44 -13.40 -4.90
N PHE A 27 5.04 -14.06 -6.01
CA PHE A 27 4.12 -13.46 -6.98
C PHE A 27 2.76 -13.12 -6.37
N LEU A 28 2.19 -13.99 -5.52
CA LEU A 28 0.90 -13.71 -4.87
C LEU A 28 0.98 -12.50 -3.93
N VAL A 29 2.08 -12.36 -3.19
CA VAL A 29 2.34 -11.18 -2.35
C VAL A 29 2.50 -9.94 -3.22
N LEU A 30 3.35 -9.99 -4.24
CA LEU A 30 3.61 -8.86 -5.15
C LEU A 30 2.32 -8.41 -5.85
N ARG A 31 1.45 -9.35 -6.27
CA ARG A 31 0.16 -9.03 -6.86
C ARG A 31 -0.74 -8.26 -5.88
N GLY A 32 -0.80 -8.69 -4.61
CA GLY A 32 -1.55 -7.99 -3.58
C GLY A 32 -1.04 -6.56 -3.34
N LEU A 33 0.26 -6.36 -3.26
CA LEU A 33 0.88 -5.04 -3.13
C LEU A 33 0.57 -4.14 -4.33
N HIS A 34 0.67 -4.68 -5.55
CA HIS A 34 0.34 -3.94 -6.77
C HIS A 34 -1.15 -3.56 -6.86
N GLU A 35 -2.05 -4.41 -6.35
CA GLU A 35 -3.48 -4.11 -6.28
C GLU A 35 -3.77 -2.97 -5.29
N GLN A 36 -3.11 -2.95 -4.13
CA GLN A 36 -3.21 -1.85 -3.18
C GLN A 36 -2.61 -0.55 -3.74
N LEU A 37 -1.44 -0.61 -4.38
CA LEU A 37 -0.81 0.52 -5.07
C LEU A 37 -1.73 1.11 -6.14
N TRP A 38 -2.36 0.25 -6.93
CA TRP A 38 -3.34 0.67 -7.92
C TRP A 38 -4.49 1.44 -7.26
N LEU A 39 -5.13 0.86 -6.24
CA LEU A 39 -6.26 1.49 -5.54
C LEU A 39 -5.88 2.85 -4.94
N LEU A 40 -4.74 2.95 -4.26
CA LEU A 40 -4.29 4.19 -3.64
C LEU A 40 -3.93 5.26 -4.66
N THR A 41 -3.29 4.89 -5.76
CA THR A 41 -2.95 5.85 -6.82
C THR A 41 -4.19 6.31 -7.59
N GLU A 42 -5.21 5.48 -7.77
CA GLU A 42 -6.52 5.93 -8.29
C GLU A 42 -7.25 6.83 -7.29
N ALA A 43 -7.25 6.48 -6.00
CA ALA A 43 -7.84 7.31 -4.96
C ALA A 43 -7.17 8.68 -4.86
N ALA A 44 -5.85 8.77 -5.03
CA ALA A 44 -5.10 10.04 -5.03
C ALA A 44 -5.49 10.96 -6.20
N LYS A 45 -5.87 10.40 -7.35
CA LYS A 45 -6.39 11.18 -8.49
C LYS A 45 -7.78 11.76 -8.21
N LEU A 46 -8.60 11.03 -7.45
CA LEU A 46 -9.95 11.45 -7.07
C LEU A 46 -9.97 12.37 -5.85
N CYS A 47 -8.96 12.30 -4.98
CA CYS A 47 -8.92 13.05 -3.73
C CYS A 47 -8.96 14.57 -3.97
N PRO A 48 -9.94 15.31 -3.40
CA PRO A 48 -10.07 16.75 -3.60
C PRO A 48 -8.80 17.53 -3.23
N PRO A 49 -8.44 18.59 -3.99
CA PRO A 49 -7.24 19.39 -3.69
C PRO A 49 -7.27 20.07 -2.31
N SER A 50 -8.47 20.33 -1.76
CA SER A 50 -8.65 20.90 -0.43
C SER A 50 -8.26 19.94 0.70
N CYS A 51 -8.13 18.63 0.45
CA CYS A 51 -7.77 17.62 1.43
C CYS A 51 -6.25 17.39 1.51
N GLY A 52 -5.47 18.45 1.75
CA GLY A 52 -4.00 18.40 1.68
C GLY A 52 -3.34 17.31 2.54
N GLU A 53 -3.79 17.15 3.79
CA GLU A 53 -3.28 16.11 4.71
C GLU A 53 -3.55 14.70 4.19
N LEU A 54 -4.78 14.41 3.76
CA LEU A 54 -5.15 13.11 3.20
C LEU A 54 -4.34 12.79 1.93
N ARG A 55 -4.04 13.79 1.10
CA ARG A 55 -3.18 13.62 -0.08
C ARG A 55 -1.74 13.27 0.31
N ALA A 56 -1.21 13.88 1.36
CA ALA A 56 0.12 13.57 1.89
C ALA A 56 0.18 12.14 2.45
N GLU A 57 -0.85 11.72 3.19
CA GLU A 57 -0.94 10.35 3.73
C GLU A 57 -1.07 9.30 2.63
N LEU A 58 -1.85 9.56 1.58
CA LEU A 58 -1.95 8.70 0.40
C LEU A 58 -0.57 8.55 -0.28
N ALA A 59 0.14 9.66 -0.48
CA ALA A 59 1.48 9.64 -1.07
C ALA A 59 2.45 8.83 -0.22
N ALA A 60 2.47 9.06 1.10
CA ALA A 60 3.32 8.31 2.01
C ALA A 60 3.03 6.80 1.96
N GLN A 61 1.76 6.40 1.93
CA GLN A 61 1.39 4.99 1.84
C GLN A 61 1.78 4.36 0.50
N VAL A 62 1.67 5.11 -0.61
CA VAL A 62 2.14 4.65 -1.93
C VAL A 62 3.65 4.39 -1.90
N GLU A 63 4.44 5.28 -1.31
CA GLU A 63 5.90 5.10 -1.22
C GLU A 63 6.29 3.88 -0.38
N VAL A 64 5.59 3.64 0.74
CA VAL A 64 5.79 2.43 1.56
C VAL A 64 5.54 1.16 0.74
N LEU A 65 4.38 1.08 0.06
CA LEU A 65 4.03 -0.10 -0.71
C LEU A 65 4.90 -0.29 -1.95
N ASP A 66 5.33 0.79 -2.62
CA ASP A 66 6.22 0.70 -3.78
C ASP A 66 7.62 0.21 -3.38
N THR A 67 8.11 0.66 -2.22
CA THR A 67 9.37 0.16 -1.64
C THR A 67 9.29 -1.33 -1.38
N LEU A 68 8.22 -1.80 -0.74
CA LEU A 68 7.99 -3.23 -0.49
C LEU A 68 7.88 -4.03 -1.78
N ALA A 69 7.16 -3.51 -2.77
CA ALA A 69 7.01 -4.15 -4.08
C ALA A 69 8.33 -4.24 -4.88
N ARG A 70 9.37 -3.50 -4.47
CA ARG A 70 10.75 -3.57 -5.01
C ARG A 70 11.64 -4.59 -4.32
N GLY A 71 11.17 -5.23 -3.27
CA GLY A 71 11.88 -6.32 -2.60
C GLY A 71 12.15 -7.53 -3.52
N ASP A 72 13.16 -8.31 -3.14
CA ASP A 72 13.44 -9.60 -3.76
C ASP A 72 12.49 -10.70 -3.26
N VAL A 73 12.65 -11.93 -3.74
CA VAL A 73 11.80 -13.07 -3.35
C VAL A 73 11.80 -13.28 -1.84
N ALA A 74 12.96 -13.21 -1.18
CA ALA A 74 13.06 -13.41 0.25
C ALA A 74 12.30 -12.31 1.01
N SER A 75 12.57 -11.05 0.68
CA SER A 75 11.92 -9.89 1.30
C SER A 75 10.40 -9.91 1.12
N LEU A 76 9.91 -10.31 -0.06
CA LEU A 76 8.47 -10.40 -0.32
C LEU A 76 7.79 -11.52 0.48
N LEU A 77 8.49 -12.61 0.78
CA LEU A 77 7.92 -13.72 1.55
C LEU A 77 7.81 -13.43 3.05
N GLU A 78 8.56 -12.45 3.55
CA GLU A 78 8.46 -11.96 4.93
C GLU A 78 7.30 -10.96 5.14
N ILE A 79 6.69 -10.46 4.05
CA ILE A 79 5.58 -9.52 4.13
C ILE A 79 4.30 -10.27 4.50
N ASP A 80 3.67 -9.86 5.60
CA ASP A 80 2.25 -10.13 5.85
C ASP A 80 1.39 -9.07 5.12
N PRO A 81 0.67 -9.43 4.06
CA PRO A 81 -0.16 -8.47 3.32
C PRO A 81 -1.29 -7.87 4.18
N SER A 82 -1.73 -8.57 5.22
CA SER A 82 -2.83 -8.12 6.09
C SER A 82 -2.47 -6.88 6.91
N HIS A 83 -1.18 -6.71 7.24
CA HIS A 83 -0.66 -5.55 7.96
C HIS A 83 -0.90 -4.24 7.20
N TYR A 84 -0.72 -4.26 5.87
CA TYR A 84 -0.85 -3.08 5.02
C TYR A 84 -2.28 -2.84 4.51
N ASP A 85 -3.13 -3.85 4.58
CA ASP A 85 -4.52 -3.79 4.11
C ASP A 85 -5.39 -2.87 4.97
N GLN A 86 -5.22 -2.88 6.29
CA GLN A 86 -6.02 -2.05 7.19
C GLN A 86 -5.80 -0.55 6.93
N ARG A 87 -4.54 -0.12 6.83
CA ARG A 87 -4.18 1.28 6.54
C ARG A 87 -4.67 1.70 5.15
N THR A 88 -4.49 0.84 4.15
CA THR A 88 -5.00 1.08 2.79
C THR A 88 -6.51 1.27 2.79
N ARG A 89 -7.27 0.38 3.42
CA ARG A 89 -8.74 0.49 3.53
C ARG A 89 -9.18 1.76 4.23
N ALA A 90 -8.52 2.13 5.34
CA ALA A 90 -8.85 3.35 6.09
C ALA A 90 -8.69 4.61 5.21
N LEU A 91 -7.59 4.70 4.45
CA LEU A 91 -7.36 5.80 3.52
C LEU A 91 -8.40 5.84 2.39
N LEU A 92 -8.73 4.68 1.80
CA LEU A 92 -9.75 4.59 0.75
C LEU A 92 -11.14 5.03 1.27
N CYS A 93 -11.51 4.66 2.50
CA CYS A 93 -12.75 5.11 3.11
C CYS A 93 -12.77 6.63 3.31
N ARG A 94 -11.70 7.22 3.83
CA ARG A 94 -11.57 8.68 4.00
C ARG A 94 -11.66 9.44 2.68
N VAL A 95 -11.09 8.89 1.59
CA VAL A 95 -11.26 9.46 0.25
C VAL A 95 -12.73 9.38 -0.19
N GLY A 96 -13.40 8.24 0.05
CA GLY A 96 -14.83 8.09 -0.22
C GLY A 96 -15.69 9.11 0.53
N GLU A 97 -15.39 9.36 1.81
CA GLU A 97 -16.05 10.38 2.64
C GLU A 97 -15.83 11.80 2.10
N ALA A 98 -14.59 12.13 1.71
CA ALA A 98 -14.25 13.43 1.12
C ALA A 98 -14.99 13.69 -0.21
N LEU A 99 -15.38 12.63 -0.93
CA LEU A 99 -16.19 12.68 -2.14
C LEU A 99 -17.71 12.71 -1.86
N GLY A 100 -18.13 12.76 -0.58
CA GLY A 100 -19.53 12.79 -0.17
C GLY A 100 -20.15 11.40 0.05
N GLY A 101 -19.36 10.32 0.03
CA GLY A 101 -19.78 8.98 0.41
C GLY A 101 -20.09 8.88 1.91
N ARG A 102 -21.15 8.16 2.28
CA ARG A 102 -21.44 7.86 3.69
C ARG A 102 -20.71 6.58 4.09
N ALA A 103 -19.43 6.67 4.44
CA ALA A 103 -18.72 5.50 4.96
C ALA A 103 -19.16 5.21 6.40
N ARG A 104 -19.46 3.94 6.68
CA ARG A 104 -19.65 3.42 8.04
C ARG A 104 -18.41 2.62 8.39
N TRP A 105 -17.31 3.31 8.67
CA TRP A 105 -16.11 2.66 9.18
C TRP A 105 -16.23 2.57 10.70
N VAL A 106 -16.26 1.36 11.25
CA VAL A 106 -16.19 1.18 12.71
C VAL A 106 -14.75 1.51 13.11
N ARG A 107 -14.58 2.66 13.77
CA ARG A 107 -13.29 3.20 14.20
C ARG A 107 -12.71 2.34 15.33
N SER A 108 -12.04 1.25 14.99
CA SER A 108 -10.99 0.72 15.86
C SER A 108 -9.74 1.52 15.53
N SER A 109 -9.29 2.40 16.45
CA SER A 109 -8.03 3.15 16.25
C SER A 109 -6.90 2.15 15.96
N PRO A 110 -6.27 2.22 14.78
CA PRO A 110 -5.27 1.25 14.41
C PRO A 110 -3.92 1.60 15.06
N GLU A 111 -3.16 0.55 15.41
CA GLU A 111 -1.87 0.65 16.11
C GLU A 111 -0.83 1.55 15.43
N TRP A 112 -0.90 1.70 14.10
CA TRP A 112 0.05 2.50 13.32
C TRP A 112 -0.07 4.03 13.52
N GLU A 113 -1.18 4.56 14.08
CA GLU A 113 -1.25 5.99 14.47
C GLU A 113 -0.25 6.33 15.58
N ARG A 114 0.25 5.32 16.31
CA ARG A 114 1.25 5.49 17.37
C ARG A 114 2.70 5.54 16.87
N GLU A 115 2.96 5.17 15.62
CA GLU A 115 4.32 5.12 15.04
C GLU A 115 4.63 6.31 14.11
N SER A 116 4.02 7.48 14.33
CA SER A 116 4.63 8.72 13.82
C SER A 116 5.85 9.05 14.67
N PRO A 117 7.07 9.15 14.11
CA PRO A 117 8.15 9.78 14.83
C PRO A 117 7.77 11.26 14.96
N ALA A 118 7.24 11.61 16.13
CA ALA A 118 7.16 13.00 16.54
C ALA A 118 8.58 13.56 16.46
N ASN A 119 8.69 14.63 15.68
CA ASN A 119 9.80 15.56 15.57
C ASN A 119 10.60 15.64 16.89
N ASP A 120 11.72 14.94 16.97
CA ASP A 120 12.68 15.09 18.07
C ASP A 120 13.55 16.32 17.75
N GLU A 121 12.95 17.50 17.95
CA GLU A 121 13.69 18.69 18.29
C GLU A 121 13.46 18.97 19.77
N MET A 122 14.55 18.89 20.54
CA MET A 122 15.01 19.88 21.53
C MET A 122 15.49 19.24 22.84
N LYS A 123 16.77 18.86 22.90
CA LYS A 123 17.78 19.52 23.78
C LYS A 123 19.21 19.09 23.50
#